data_AF-A0A6N4TF89-F1
#
_entry.id   AF-A0A6N4TF89-F1
#
_cell.length_a   1.000
_cell.length_b   1.000
_cell.length_c   1.000
_cell.angle_alpha   90.00
_cell.angle_beta   90.00
_cell.angle_gamma   90.00
#
_symmetry.space_group_name_H-M   'P 1'
#
loop_
_entity.id
_entity.type
_entity.pdbx_description
1 polymer ?
#
loop_
_entity_poly.entity_id
_entity_poly.type
_entity_poly.pdbx_seq_one_letter_code
_entity_poly.pdbx_strand_id
1 'polypeptide(L)'
;MEIQITLEQLQQTAQGIRMQNKQLSGCLKEISAVMMQLSSYWQSPSSETLKNRFQAMLPVFDNYEVIVESYAKFLDQTAAAYQQMEQQLNSGADAFR
;
A
#
# COMPACT_ATOMS: atom_id res chain seq x y z
N MET A 1 -4.31 -31.71 1.36
CA MET A 1 -4.62 -30.31 1.00
C MET A 1 -3.35 -29.51 1.23
N GLU A 2 -2.50 -29.42 0.23
CA GLU A 2 -1.42 -28.43 0.25
C GLU A 2 -2.03 -27.09 -0.14
N ILE A 3 -1.74 -26.07 0.64
CA ILE A 3 -2.05 -24.68 0.28
C ILE A 3 -1.12 -24.35 -0.89
N GLN A 4 -1.57 -24.60 -2.13
CA GLN A 4 -0.91 -24.12 -3.34
C GLN A 4 -1.30 -22.66 -3.58
N ILE A 5 -0.92 -21.77 -2.67
CA ILE A 5 -0.82 -20.36 -3.03
C ILE A 5 0.41 -20.27 -3.93
N THR A 6 0.21 -19.93 -5.20
CA THR A 6 1.35 -19.80 -6.11
C THR A 6 2.11 -18.51 -5.80
N LEU A 7 3.43 -18.54 -5.99
CA LEU A 7 4.28 -17.35 -5.92
C LEU A 7 3.71 -16.20 -6.75
N GLU A 8 3.14 -16.53 -7.90
CA GLU A 8 2.49 -15.60 -8.81
C GLU A 8 1.26 -14.94 -8.16
N GLN A 9 0.40 -15.70 -7.48
CA GLN A 9 -0.76 -15.15 -6.77
C GLN A 9 -0.37 -14.18 -5.65
N LEU A 10 0.70 -14.47 -4.90
CA LEU A 10 1.23 -13.57 -3.88
C LEU A 10 1.72 -12.26 -4.49
N GLN A 11 2.50 -12.35 -5.57
CA GLN A 11 3.02 -11.18 -6.28
C GLN A 11 1.90 -10.34 -6.89
N GLN A 12 0.91 -10.96 -7.54
CA GLN A 12 -0.26 -10.27 -8.09
C GLN A 12 -1.06 -9.58 -6.99
N THR A 13 -1.26 -10.23 -5.84
CA THR A 13 -1.96 -9.64 -4.70
C THR A 13 -1.21 -8.44 -4.14
N ALA A 14 0.12 -8.56 -3.95
CA ALA A 14 0.96 -7.45 -3.49
C ALA A 14 0.89 -6.24 -4.45
N GLN A 15 0.92 -6.50 -5.76
CA GLN A 15 0.75 -5.45 -6.78
C GLN A 15 -0.64 -4.81 -6.74
N GLY A 16 -1.70 -5.61 -6.55
CA GLY A 16 -3.07 -5.11 -6.41
C GLY A 16 -3.23 -4.18 -5.21
N ILE A 17 -2.69 -4.56 -4.06
CA ILE A 17 -2.67 -3.72 -2.84
C ILE A 17 -1.97 -2.39 -3.12
N ARG A 18 -0.80 -2.41 -3.76
CA ARG A 18 -0.06 -1.19 -4.11
C ARG A 18 -0.82 -0.28 -5.07
N MET A 19 -1.48 -0.86 -6.06
CA MET A 19 -2.29 -0.09 -7.01
C MET A 19 -3.43 0.64 -6.29
N GLN A 20 -4.16 -0.06 -5.41
CA GLN A 20 -5.22 0.53 -4.60
C GLN A 20 -4.68 1.61 -3.66
N ASN A 21 -3.53 1.37 -3.03
CA ASN A 21 -2.87 2.34 -2.15
C ASN A 21 -2.52 3.65 -2.90
N LYS A 22 -1.98 3.52 -4.12
CA LYS A 22 -1.69 4.68 -4.99
C LYS A 22 -2.95 5.42 -5.41
N GLN A 23 -4.03 4.70 -5.75
CA GLN A 23 -5.31 5.31 -6.08
C GLN A 23 -5.89 6.10 -4.91
N LEU A 24 -5.83 5.54 -3.70
CA LEU A 24 -6.26 6.22 -2.48
C LEU A 24 -5.43 7.48 -2.20
N SER A 25 -4.10 7.37 -2.23
CA SER A 25 -3.19 8.52 -2.05
C SER A 25 -3.44 9.62 -3.10
N GLY A 26 -3.71 9.23 -4.35
CA GLY A 26 -4.10 10.15 -5.43
C GLY A 26 -5.40 10.91 -5.11
N CYS A 27 -6.46 10.17 -4.75
CA CYS A 27 -7.75 10.77 -4.38
C CYS A 27 -7.63 11.75 -3.20
N LEU A 28 -6.84 11.40 -2.17
CA LEU A 28 -6.62 12.26 -1.02
C LEU A 28 -5.85 13.54 -1.38
N LYS A 29 -4.90 13.47 -2.32
CA LYS A 29 -4.20 14.65 -2.84
C LYS A 29 -5.15 15.57 -3.61
N GLU A 30 -6.06 15.01 -4.40
CA GLU A 30 -7.09 15.76 -5.11
C GLU A 30 -8.04 16.46 -4.13
N ILE A 31 -8.53 15.75 -3.11
CA ILE A 31 -9.36 16.35 -2.04
C ILE A 31 -8.60 17.48 -1.34
N SER A 32 -7.33 17.27 -1.02
CA SER A 32 -6.49 18.31 -0.40
C SER A 32 -6.37 19.55 -1.29
N ALA A 33 -6.19 19.37 -2.59
CA ALA A 33 -6.13 20.46 -3.56
C ALA A 33 -7.45 21.24 -3.62
N VAL A 34 -8.58 20.54 -3.70
CA VAL A 34 -9.92 21.16 -3.70
C VAL A 34 -10.18 21.92 -2.40
N MET A 35 -9.77 21.36 -1.25
CA MET A 35 -9.89 22.02 0.06
C MET A 35 -9.08 23.32 0.13
N MET A 36 -7.87 23.34 -0.43
CA MET A 36 -7.04 24.55 -0.52
C MET A 36 -7.59 25.57 -1.51
N GLN A 37 -8.25 25.14 -2.58
CA GLN A 37 -8.95 26.06 -3.48
C GLN A 37 -10.19 26.65 -2.82
N LEU A 38 -10.95 25.85 -2.06
CA LEU A 38 -12.17 26.32 -1.40
C LEU A 38 -11.88 27.47 -0.43
N SER A 39 -10.73 27.46 0.25
CA SER A 39 -10.34 28.54 1.17
C SER A 39 -10.08 29.88 0.49
N SER A 40 -9.80 29.91 -0.83
CA SER A 40 -9.67 31.18 -1.56
C SER A 40 -11.03 31.83 -1.86
N TYR A 41 -12.10 31.03 -1.97
CA TYR A 41 -13.45 31.51 -2.31
C TYR A 41 -14.36 31.68 -1.09
N TRP A 42 -14.17 30.86 -0.06
CA TRP A 42 -15.03 30.86 1.13
C TRP A 42 -14.20 31.15 2.39
N GLN A 43 -14.26 32.41 2.82
CA GLN A 43 -13.55 32.89 4.02
C GLN A 43 -14.56 33.13 5.14
N SER A 44 -14.62 32.19 6.09
CA SER A 44 -15.49 32.27 7.26
C SER A 44 -14.89 31.46 8.41
N PRO A 45 -15.32 31.68 9.66
CA PRO A 45 -14.89 30.85 10.79
C PRO A 45 -15.16 29.35 10.58
N SER A 46 -16.24 29.03 9.88
CA SER A 46 -16.62 27.66 9.53
C SER A 46 -15.65 27.03 8.52
N SER A 47 -15.20 27.78 7.51
CA SER A 47 -14.26 27.26 6.52
C SER A 47 -12.85 27.07 7.10
N GLU A 48 -12.41 27.96 7.99
CA GLU A 48 -11.18 27.80 8.77
C GLU A 48 -11.25 26.53 9.64
N THR A 49 -12.39 26.31 10.32
CA THR A 49 -12.62 25.11 11.14
C THR A 49 -12.55 23.83 10.31
N LEU A 50 -13.20 23.81 9.14
CA LEU A 50 -13.18 22.67 8.23
C LEU A 50 -11.76 22.37 7.72
N LYS A 51 -11.02 23.40 7.29
CA LYS A 51 -9.62 23.28 6.85
C LYS A 51 -8.75 22.67 7.95
N ASN A 52 -8.86 23.18 9.18
CA ASN A 52 -8.05 22.70 10.29
C ASN A 52 -8.36 21.24 10.64
N ARG A 53 -9.64 20.85 10.62
CA ARG A 53 -10.04 19.44 10.82
C ARG A 53 -9.50 18.53 9.72
N PHE A 54 -9.57 18.97 8.46
CA PHE A 54 -9.03 18.20 7.35
C PHE A 54 -7.50 18.05 7.46
N GLN A 55 -6.78 19.13 7.75
CA GLN A 55 -5.33 19.09 7.95
C GLN A 55 -4.92 18.17 9.10
N ALA A 56 -5.72 18.10 10.17
CA ALA A 56 -5.49 17.17 11.27
C ALA A 56 -5.63 15.69 10.87
N MET A 57 -6.31 15.37 9.77
CA MET A 57 -6.44 14.01 9.25
C MET A 57 -5.29 13.59 8.34
N LEU A 58 -4.52 14.53 7.78
CA LEU A 58 -3.42 14.21 6.86
C LEU A 58 -2.40 13.21 7.43
N PRO A 59 -1.93 13.32 8.68
CA PRO A 59 -0.99 12.35 9.24
C PRO A 59 -1.58 10.94 9.36
N VAL A 60 -2.90 10.83 9.56
CA VAL A 60 -3.59 9.55 9.61
C VAL A 60 -3.57 8.89 8.24
N PHE A 61 -3.82 9.67 7.19
CA PHE A 61 -3.75 9.18 5.81
C PHE A 61 -2.34 8.72 5.42
N ASP A 62 -1.31 9.50 5.77
CA ASP A 62 0.08 9.11 5.54
C ASP A 62 0.43 7.79 6.25
N ASN A 63 -0.03 7.62 7.49
CA ASN A 63 0.16 6.39 8.24
C ASN A 63 -0.57 5.20 7.60
N TYR A 64 -1.79 5.39 7.10
CA TYR A 64 -2.51 4.35 6.37
C TYR A 64 -1.78 3.93 5.10
N GLU A 65 -1.22 4.87 4.33
CA GLU A 65 -0.43 4.57 3.13
C GLU A 65 0.76 3.67 3.49
N VAL A 66 1.47 3.98 4.58
CA VAL A 66 2.61 3.18 5.05
C VAL A 66 2.18 1.79 5.53
N ILE A 67 1.08 1.69 6.29
CA ILE A 67 0.56 0.42 6.78
C ILE A 67 0.16 -0.49 5.61
N VAL A 68 -0.56 0.03 4.61
CA VAL A 68 -0.98 -0.73 3.44
C VAL A 68 0.23 -1.20 2.63
N GLU A 69 1.25 -0.36 2.45
CA GLU A 69 2.51 -0.75 1.80
C GLU A 69 3.25 -1.84 2.60
N SER A 70 3.18 -1.83 3.94
CA SER A 70 3.82 -2.86 4.76
C SER A 70 3.24 -4.26 4.52
N TYR A 71 1.92 -4.37 4.28
CA TYR A 71 1.29 -5.64 3.92
C TYR A 71 1.74 -6.13 2.54
N ALA A 72 1.85 -5.24 1.55
CA ALA A 72 2.37 -5.60 0.23
C ALA A 72 3.83 -6.09 0.33
N LYS A 73 4.67 -5.42 1.11
CA LYS A 73 6.05 -5.86 1.38
C LYS A 73 6.13 -7.23 2.06
N PHE A 74 5.24 -7.51 3.01
CA PHE A 74 5.19 -8.81 3.67
C PHE A 74 4.89 -9.95 2.67
N LEU A 75 3.99 -9.72 1.71
CA LEU A 75 3.71 -10.68 0.65
C LEU A 75 4.92 -10.90 -0.27
N ASP A 76 5.63 -9.83 -0.65
CA ASP A 76 6.86 -9.95 -1.45
C ASP A 76 7.96 -10.73 -0.72
N GLN A 77 8.17 -10.45 0.57
CA GLN A 77 9.15 -11.15 1.39
C GLN A 77 8.81 -12.64 1.50
N THR A 78 7.52 -12.94 1.68
CA THR A 78 7.03 -14.32 1.72
C THR A 78 7.31 -15.02 0.39
N ALA A 79 6.98 -14.39 -0.75
CA ALA A 79 7.26 -14.95 -2.07
C ALA A 79 8.76 -15.17 -2.31
N ALA A 80 9.61 -14.22 -1.92
CA ALA A 80 11.06 -14.34 -2.04
C ALA A 80 11.62 -15.49 -1.19
N ALA A 81 11.12 -15.69 0.03
CA ALA A 81 11.53 -16.79 0.90
C ALA A 81 11.19 -18.16 0.29
N TYR A 82 9.99 -18.31 -0.29
CA TYR A 82 9.60 -19.53 -0.99
C TYR A 82 10.49 -19.80 -2.21
N GLN A 83 10.78 -18.78 -3.04
CA GLN A 83 11.68 -18.91 -4.19
C GLN A 83 13.08 -19.37 -3.77
N GLN A 84 13.64 -18.79 -2.71
CA GLN A 84 14.95 -19.15 -2.20
C GLN A 84 14.98 -20.61 -1.70
N MET A 85 13.94 -21.04 -0.97
CA MET A 85 13.83 -22.40 -0.47
C MET A 85 13.75 -23.41 -1.62
N GLU A 86 12.98 -23.12 -2.67
CA GLU A 86 12.87 -23.98 -3.85
C GLU A 86 14.21 -24.10 -4.62
N GLN A 87 14.95 -23.01 -4.77
CA GLN A 87 16.29 -23.02 -5.37
C GLN A 87 17.28 -23.89 -4.58
N GLN A 88 17.23 -23.82 -3.24
CA GLN A 88 18.07 -24.64 -2.37
C GLN A 88 17.72 -26.13 -2.48
N LEU A 89 16.43 -26.46 -2.51
CA LEU A 89 15.98 -27.85 -2.68
C LEU A 89 16.41 -28.43 -4.02
N ASN A 90 16.27 -27.68 -5.12
CA ASN A 90 16.69 -28.11 -6.45
C ASN A 90 18.22 -28.31 -6.51
N SER A 91 19.00 -27.37 -5.97
CA SER A 91 20.46 -27.48 -5.93
C SER A 91 20.93 -28.68 -5.10
N GLY A 92 20.26 -28.96 -3.99
CA GLY A 92 20.53 -30.15 -3.17
C GLY A 92 20.16 -31.44 -3.88
N ALA A 93 19.02 -31.49 -4.58
CA ALA A 93 18.60 -32.64 -5.35
C ALA A 93 19.56 -32.94 -6.52
N ASP A 94 20.05 -31.90 -7.21
CA ASP A 94 21.07 -32.04 -8.26
C ASP A 94 22.39 -32.58 -7.73
N ALA A 95 22.73 -32.29 -6.46
CA ALA A 95 23.93 -32.82 -5.80
C ALA A 95 23.84 -34.31 -5.40
N PHE A 96 22.64 -34.91 -5.41
CA PHE A 96 22.41 -36.35 -5.16
C PHE A 96 22.39 -37.19 -6.44
N ARG A 97 22.62 -36.59 -7.61
CA ARG A 97 22.78 -37.28 -8.90
C ARG A 97 24.23 -37.64 -9.17
#